data_AF-A0A842PV26-F1
#
_entry.id   AF-A0A842PV26-F1
#
_cell.length_a   1.000
_cell.length_b   1.000
_cell.length_c   1.000
_cell.angle_alpha   90.00
_cell.angle_beta   90.00
_cell.angle_gamma   90.00
#
_symmetry.space_group_name_H-M   'P 1'
#
loop_
_entity.id
_entity.type
_entity.pdbx_description
1 polymer ?
#
loop_
_entity_poly.entity_id
_entity_poly.type
_entity_poly.pdbx_seq_one_letter_code
_entity_poly.pdbx_strand_id
1 'polypeptide(L)'
;MIPVLPEFDPPTRVLKRAQYEAFAFELLDGDVRVRNESYADPTAHEYRVRIRDGVPDSCSCPADASGNGPCKHRVAIAIRPRILELAVQMRVVADGGSPPNGDD
;
A
#
# COMPACT_ATOMS: atom_id res chain seq x y z
N MET A 1 -10.61 -3.46 14.66
CA MET A 1 -11.12 -4.06 13.40
C MET A 1 -9.90 -4.54 12.64
N ILE A 2 -9.74 -5.86 12.45
CA ILE A 2 -8.57 -6.42 11.74
C ILE A 2 -8.79 -6.09 10.26
N PRO A 3 -7.88 -5.36 9.57
CA PRO A 3 -8.08 -5.09 8.15
C PRO A 3 -8.12 -6.43 7.42
N VAL A 4 -9.25 -6.70 6.75
CA VAL A 4 -9.36 -7.79 5.78
C VAL A 4 -8.32 -7.50 4.71
N LEU A 5 -7.24 -8.26 4.71
CA LEU A 5 -6.31 -8.24 3.60
C LEU A 5 -7.12 -8.64 2.36
N PRO A 6 -7.11 -7.86 1.27
CA PRO A 6 -7.66 -8.37 0.03
C PRO A 6 -6.89 -9.64 -0.31
N GLU A 7 -7.60 -10.68 -0.71
CA GLU A 7 -7.02 -11.90 -1.24
C GLU A 7 -6.37 -11.57 -2.58
N PHE A 8 -5.21 -10.91 -2.54
CA PHE A 8 -4.34 -10.86 -3.70
C PHE A 8 -3.93 -12.30 -3.96
N ASP A 9 -4.28 -12.81 -5.14
CA ASP A 9 -3.65 -13.99 -5.73
C ASP A 9 -2.57 -13.49 -6.72
N PRO A 10 -1.44 -12.92 -6.25
CA PRO A 10 -0.42 -12.42 -7.14
C PRO A 10 0.33 -13.61 -7.73
N PRO A 11 0.78 -13.51 -8.99
CA PRO A 11 1.72 -14.49 -9.52
C PRO A 11 2.99 -14.52 -8.65
N THR A 12 3.59 -15.70 -8.44
CA THR A 12 4.77 -15.91 -7.57
C THR A 12 5.89 -14.91 -7.82
N ARG A 13 6.10 -14.51 -9.07
CA ARG A 13 7.09 -13.50 -9.46
C ARG A 13 6.80 -12.12 -8.84
N VAL A 14 5.55 -11.70 -8.82
CA VAL A 14 5.13 -10.43 -8.21
C VAL A 14 5.27 -10.49 -6.69
N LEU A 15 4.87 -11.60 -6.07
CA LEU A 15 5.03 -11.79 -4.63
C LEU A 15 6.49 -11.73 -4.19
N LYS A 16 7.38 -12.46 -4.85
CA LYS A 16 8.84 -12.41 -4.55
C LYS A 16 9.37 -10.98 -4.67
N ARG A 17 9.00 -10.27 -5.74
CA ARG A 17 9.42 -8.88 -5.93
C ARG A 17 8.90 -7.95 -4.83
N ALA A 18 7.65 -8.11 -4.41
CA ALA A 18 7.05 -7.36 -3.31
C ALA A 18 7.75 -7.57 -1.95
N GLN A 19 8.36 -8.75 -1.76
CA GLN A 19 9.10 -9.12 -0.55
C GLN A 19 10.54 -8.62 -0.57
N TYR A 20 11.25 -8.80 -1.68
CA TYR A 20 12.71 -8.60 -1.74
C TYR A 20 13.17 -7.25 -2.29
N GLU A 21 12.35 -6.55 -3.09
CA GLU A 21 12.75 -5.21 -3.55
C GLU A 21 12.73 -4.22 -2.38
N ALA A 22 13.70 -3.30 -2.39
CA ALA A 22 13.81 -2.25 -1.40
C ALA A 22 12.73 -1.18 -1.67
N PHE A 23 11.60 -1.30 -0.99
CA PHE A 23 10.53 -0.30 -1.05
C PHE A 23 10.59 0.62 0.16
N ALA A 24 10.69 1.93 -0.09
CA ALA A 24 10.38 2.95 0.90
C ALA A 24 8.88 3.30 0.81
N PHE A 25 8.27 3.49 1.98
CA PHE A 25 6.85 3.80 2.13
C PHE A 25 6.69 5.13 2.85
N GLU A 26 5.88 6.01 2.29
CA GLU A 26 5.50 7.29 2.90
C GLU A 26 3.98 7.38 2.93
N LEU A 27 3.41 7.80 4.07
CA LEU A 27 1.98 8.00 4.23
C LEU A 27 1.59 9.37 3.69
N LEU A 28 0.58 9.44 2.83
CA LEU A 28 0.17 10.68 2.19
C LEU A 28 -1.35 10.72 2.06
N ASP A 29 -2.01 11.55 2.87
CA ASP A 29 -3.46 11.80 2.80
C ASP A 29 -4.31 10.50 2.90
N GLY A 30 -3.92 9.59 3.78
CA GLY A 30 -4.58 8.29 3.93
C GLY A 30 -4.30 7.28 2.79
N ASP A 31 -3.42 7.63 1.86
CA ASP A 31 -2.84 6.75 0.85
C ASP A 31 -1.36 6.43 1.19
N VAL A 32 -0.74 5.59 0.37
CA VAL A 32 0.67 5.22 0.53
C VAL A 32 1.45 5.53 -0.74
N ARG A 33 2.48 6.35 -0.62
CA ARG A 33 3.50 6.56 -1.64
C ARG A 33 4.56 5.48 -1.49
N VAL A 34 4.82 4.76 -2.59
CA VAL A 34 5.78 3.67 -2.66
C VAL A 34 6.90 4.07 -3.60
N ARG A 35 8.13 4.06 -3.10
CA ARG A 35 9.34 4.35 -3.86
C ARG A 35 10.20 3.10 -3.92
N ASN A 36 10.57 2.67 -5.12
CA ASN A 36 11.46 1.52 -5.29
C ASN A 36 12.92 1.98 -5.31
N GLU A 37 13.63 1.71 -4.22
CA GLU A 37 15.03 2.03 -3.99
C GLU A 37 16.01 1.01 -4.57
N SER A 38 15.52 -0.05 -5.22
CA SER A 38 16.37 -0.99 -5.97
C SER A 38 16.84 -0.43 -7.32
N TYR A 39 16.34 0.73 -7.75
CA TYR A 39 16.77 1.41 -8.97
C TYR A 39 17.79 2.52 -8.68
N ALA A 40 18.67 2.79 -9.64
CA ALA A 40 19.68 3.86 -9.55
C ALA A 40 19.06 5.27 -9.42
N ASP A 41 17.89 5.47 -10.04
CA ASP A 41 17.10 6.70 -9.95
C ASP A 41 15.77 6.45 -9.23
N PRO A 42 15.77 6.37 -7.90
CA PRO A 42 14.58 5.96 -7.16
C PRO A 42 13.47 7.01 -7.19
N THR A 43 13.75 8.28 -7.51
CA THR A 43 12.71 9.32 -7.70
C THR A 43 11.85 9.08 -8.94
N ALA A 44 12.37 8.40 -9.96
CA ALA A 44 11.61 8.04 -11.15
C ALA A 44 10.69 6.82 -10.93
N HIS A 45 10.88 6.11 -9.81
CA HIS A 45 10.17 4.88 -9.47
C HIS A 45 9.28 5.05 -8.24
N GLU A 46 8.50 6.12 -8.30
CA GLU A 46 7.58 6.50 -7.27
C GLU A 46 6.13 6.40 -7.74
N TYR A 47 5.30 5.73 -6.94
CA TYR A 47 3.91 5.49 -7.27
C TYR A 47 3.03 5.68 -6.04
N ARG A 48 1.84 6.25 -6.23
CA ARG A 48 0.82 6.38 -5.19
C ARG A 48 -0.10 5.17 -5.25
N VAL A 49 -0.26 4.48 -4.14
CA VAL A 49 -1.22 3.40 -3.94
C VAL A 49 -2.37 3.96 -3.10
N ARG A 50 -3.58 3.93 -3.68
CA ARG A 50 -4.79 4.37 -3.01
C ARG A 50 -5.29 3.30 -2.07
N ILE A 51 -5.61 3.70 -0.84
CA ILE A 51 -6.21 2.81 0.15
C ILE A 51 -7.70 3.14 0.25
N ARG A 52 -8.55 2.14 0.02
CA ARG A 52 -10.00 2.24 0.19
C ARG A 52 -10.48 1.07 1.05
N ASP A 53 -11.36 1.35 2.00
CA ASP A 53 -11.89 0.32 2.92
C ASP A 53 -10.79 -0.53 3.60
N GLY A 54 -9.64 0.11 3.88
CA GLY A 54 -8.49 -0.57 4.47
C GLY A 54 -7.77 -1.55 3.55
N VAL A 55 -7.99 -1.50 2.23
CA VAL A 55 -7.28 -2.33 1.24
C VAL A 55 -6.61 -1.49 0.15
N PRO A 56 -5.46 -1.91 -0.41
CA PRO A 56 -4.83 -1.21 -1.53
C PRO A 56 -5.60 -1.46 -2.84
N ASP A 57 -6.43 -0.47 -3.19
CA ASP A 57 -7.41 -0.49 -4.29
C ASP A 57 -6.77 -0.33 -5.67
N SER A 58 -5.91 0.69 -5.84
CA SER A 58 -5.31 1.03 -7.14
C SER A 58 -3.93 1.64 -6.96
N CYS A 59 -3.10 1.57 -7.99
CA CYS A 59 -1.74 2.12 -7.99
C CYS A 59 -1.47 2.94 -9.25
N SER A 60 -0.76 4.06 -9.13
CA SER A 60 -0.39 4.90 -10.28
C SER A 60 0.71 4.30 -11.18
N CYS A 61 1.17 3.08 -10.90
CA CYS A 61 2.22 2.43 -11.67
C CYS A 61 1.69 1.83 -12.98
N PRO A 62 2.54 1.73 -14.02
CA PRO A 62 2.11 1.20 -15.33
C PRO A 62 1.58 -0.23 -15.27
N ALA A 63 2.08 -1.06 -14.35
CA ALA A 63 1.64 -2.45 -14.21
C ALA A 63 0.18 -2.57 -13.74
N ASP A 64 -0.29 -1.65 -12.89
CA ASP A 64 -1.69 -1.62 -12.43
C ASP A 64 -2.60 -1.05 -13.55
N ALA A 65 -2.11 -0.04 -14.27
CA ALA A 65 -2.82 0.54 -15.43
C ALA A 65 -3.05 -0.47 -16.57
N SER A 66 -2.14 -1.44 -16.74
CA SER A 66 -2.30 -2.53 -17.72
C SER A 66 -3.33 -3.59 -17.30
N GLY A 67 -3.85 -3.56 -16.07
CA GLY A 67 -4.90 -4.48 -15.61
C GLY A 67 -4.47 -5.94 -15.44
N ASN A 68 -3.18 -6.25 -15.46
CA ASN A 68 -2.65 -7.63 -15.44
C ASN A 68 -2.58 -8.22 -14.02
N GLY A 69 -3.62 -7.97 -13.20
CA GLY A 69 -3.66 -8.33 -11.79
C GLY A 69 -2.90 -7.36 -10.89
N PRO A 70 -2.68 -7.73 -9.61
CA PRO A 70 -2.14 -6.81 -8.64
C PRO A 70 -0.67 -6.49 -8.91
N CYS A 71 -0.35 -5.19 -8.95
CA CYS A 71 1.03 -4.78 -9.08
C CYS A 71 1.81 -5.09 -7.80
N LYS A 72 3.12 -5.23 -7.93
CA LYS A 72 4.04 -5.48 -6.80
C LYS A 72 3.91 -4.44 -5.68
N HIS A 73 3.52 -3.20 -5.97
CA HIS A 73 3.36 -2.14 -4.97
C HIS A 73 2.15 -2.38 -4.07
N ARG A 74 1.00 -2.76 -4.65
CA ARG A 74 -0.21 -3.12 -3.89
C ARG A 74 0.05 -4.35 -3.03
N VAL A 75 0.71 -5.37 -3.60
CA VAL A 75 1.12 -6.57 -2.85
C VAL A 75 2.10 -6.22 -1.73
N ALA A 76 3.07 -5.33 -1.98
CA ALA A 76 4.07 -4.93 -0.99
C ALA A 76 3.44 -4.24 0.24
N ILE A 77 2.38 -3.45 0.04
CA ILE A 77 1.61 -2.86 1.14
C ILE A 77 0.76 -3.93 1.84
N ALA A 78 0.08 -4.78 1.07
CA ALA A 78 -0.81 -5.80 1.63
C ALA A 78 -0.07 -6.77 2.57
N ILE A 79 1.14 -7.20 2.22
CA ILE A 79 1.94 -8.09 3.09
C ILE A 79 2.54 -7.37 4.32
N ARG A 80 2.37 -6.05 4.45
CA ARG A 80 2.91 -5.21 5.53
C ARG A 80 1.76 -4.53 6.30
N PRO A 81 1.05 -5.26 7.18
CA PRO A 81 -0.20 -4.81 7.80
C PRO A 81 -0.05 -3.48 8.56
N ARG A 82 1.08 -3.24 9.22
CA ARG A 82 1.35 -1.99 9.96
C ARG A 82 1.25 -0.73 9.09
N ILE A 83 1.68 -0.80 7.82
CA ILE A 83 1.63 0.33 6.90
C ILE A 83 0.16 0.64 6.56
N LEU A 84 -0.62 -0.39 6.32
CA LEU A 84 -2.03 -0.29 5.99
C LEU A 84 -2.85 0.26 7.16
N GLU A 85 -2.60 -0.23 8.38
CA GLU A 85 -3.22 0.28 9.61
C GLU A 85 -2.93 1.77 9.83
N LEU A 86 -1.69 2.22 9.62
CA LEU A 86 -1.31 3.62 9.78
C LEU A 86 -1.94 4.52 8.70
N ALA A 87 -2.01 4.05 7.45
CA ALA A 87 -2.68 4.78 6.37
C ALA A 87 -4.17 4.97 6.66
N VAL A 88 -4.86 3.94 7.15
CA VAL A 88 -6.27 4.02 7.55
C VAL A 88 -6.46 4.98 8.72
N GLN A 89 -5.62 4.91 9.75
CA GLN A 89 -5.68 5.84 10.89
C GLN A 89 -5.47 7.29 10.47
N MET A 90 -4.51 7.56 9.58
CA MET A 90 -4.27 8.91 9.07
C MET A 90 -5.50 9.48 8.34
N ARG A 91 -6.21 8.65 7.57
CA ARG A 91 -7.47 9.04 6.92
C ARG A 91 -8.53 9.45 7.95
N VAL A 92 -8.74 8.61 8.97
CA VAL A 92 -9.71 8.88 10.05
C VAL A 92 -9.42 10.22 10.74
N VAL A 93 -8.16 10.53 11.02
CA VAL A 93 -7.75 11.82 11.63
C VAL A 93 -8.01 13.01 10.69
N ALA A 94 -7.71 12.87 9.39
CA ALA A 94 -7.93 13.93 8.41
C ALA A 94 -9.42 14.25 8.20
N ASP A 95 -10.29 13.23 8.26
CA ASP A 95 -11.74 13.35 8.14
C ASP A 95 -12.44 13.80 9.45
N GLY A 96 -11.68 14.11 10.52
CA GLY A 96 -12.22 14.54 11.81
C GLY A 96 -12.88 13.43 12.64
N GLY A 97 -12.66 12.17 12.29
CA GLY A 97 -13.12 11.01 13.05
C GLY A 97 -12.19 10.72 14.24
N SER A 98 -12.74 10.53 15.43
CA SER A 98 -11.98 10.05 16.57
C SER A 98 -11.60 8.57 16.35
N PRO A 99 -10.35 8.14 16.64
CA PRO A 99 -10.06 6.71 16.73
C PRO A 99 -10.96 6.09 17.81
N PRO A 100 -11.39 4.82 17.66
CA PRO A 100 -12.15 4.16 18.71
C PRO A 100 -11.26 4.13 19.96
N ASN A 101 -11.72 4.84 20.99
CA ASN A 101 -11.07 4.90 22.29
C ASN A 101 -10.86 3.46 22.76
N GLY A 102 -9.59 3.10 23.01
CA GLY A 102 -9.25 1.84 23.64
C GLY A 102 -9.55 1.96 25.12
N ASP A 103 -10.78 1.61 25.50
CA ASP A 103 -11.16 1.37 26.90
C ASP A 103 -10.75 -0.07 27.27
N ASP A 104 -9.72 -0.19 28.12
CA ASP A 104 -9.52 -1.30 29.09
C ASP A 104 -9.29 -0.68 30.48
#